data_AF-A0A6I0F5R0-F1
#
_entry.id   AF-A0A6I0F5R0-F1
#
_cell.length_a   1.000
_cell.length_b   1.000
_cell.length_c   1.000
_cell.angle_alpha   90.00
_cell.angle_beta   90.00
_cell.angle_gamma   90.00
#
_symmetry.space_group_name_H-M   'P 1'
#
loop_
_entity.id
_entity.type
_entity.pdbx_description
1 polymer ?
#
loop_
_entity_poly.entity_id
_entity_poly.type
_entity_poly.pdbx_seq_one_letter_code
_entity_poly.pdbx_strand_id
1 'polypeptide(L)'
;MFKLSKSSLILISVLIILIYSITTVAANTSAPNVEASGNYLRELGLFKGYDDGSLGLERNIIRAEFATLVVRMLGLEEEAKNKMGETIFKDVPSSFWGSGYINVASEEKLI
;
A
#
# COMPACT_ATOMS: atom_id res chain seq x y z
N MET A 1 57.24 16.67 27.24
CA MET A 1 57.03 15.50 26.36
C MET A 1 56.40 14.39 27.19
N PHE A 2 55.07 14.22 27.13
CA PHE A 2 54.36 13.23 27.95
C PHE A 2 54.67 11.81 27.45
N LYS A 3 55.17 10.95 28.34
CA LYS A 3 55.55 9.57 28.02
C LYS A 3 54.40 8.65 28.41
N LEU A 4 53.69 8.11 27.42
CA LEU A 4 52.55 7.22 27.65
C LEU A 4 53.05 5.86 28.19
N SER A 5 52.40 5.35 29.23
CA SER A 5 52.71 4.04 29.81
C SER A 5 52.09 2.92 28.96
N LYS A 6 52.69 1.72 29.01
CA LYS A 6 52.18 0.55 28.28
C LYS A 6 50.71 0.23 28.61
N SER A 7 50.32 0.44 29.87
CA SER A 7 48.93 0.27 30.33
C SER A 7 47.97 1.30 29.71
N SER A 8 48.45 2.54 29.49
CA SER A 8 47.67 3.58 28.81
C SER A 8 47.44 3.25 27.33
N LEU A 9 48.40 2.60 26.67
CA LEU A 9 48.28 2.14 25.28
C LEU A 9 47.30 0.97 25.13
N ILE A 10 47.27 0.06 26.12
CA ILE A 10 46.31 -1.05 26.15
C ILE A 10 44.88 -0.53 26.33
N LEU A 11 44.67 0.47 27.19
CA LEU A 11 43.36 1.06 27.41
C LEU A 11 42.82 1.76 26.14
N ILE A 12 43.68 2.48 25.42
CA ILE A 12 43.32 3.18 24.17
C ILE A 12 42.97 2.16 23.07
N SER A 13 43.71 1.05 22.97
CA SER A 13 43.43 0.02 21.96
C SER A 13 42.12 -0.74 22.25
N VAL A 14 41.80 -1.01 23.51
CA VAL A 14 40.49 -1.58 23.90
C VAL A 14 39.34 -0.62 23.58
N LEU A 15 39.52 0.68 23.82
CA LEU A 15 38.53 1.70 23.50
C LEU A 15 38.27 1.79 21.99
N ILE A 16 39.33 1.71 21.17
CA ILE A 16 39.23 1.72 19.71
C ILE A 16 38.46 0.48 19.21
N ILE A 17 38.74 -0.71 19.75
CA ILE A 17 38.03 -1.95 19.38
C ILE A 17 36.54 -1.88 19.75
N LEU A 18 36.19 -1.24 20.87
CA LEU A 18 34.79 -1.00 21.25
C LEU A 18 34.08 -0.08 20.24
N ILE A 19 34.77 0.95 19.75
CA ILE A 19 34.21 1.91 18.76
C ILE A 19 33.96 1.21 17.41
N TYR A 20 34.82 0.27 17.01
CA TYR A 20 34.66 -0.48 15.74
C TYR A 20 33.57 -1.57 15.78
N SER A 21 33.09 -1.98 16.96
CA SER A 21 32.12 -3.09 17.09
C SER A 21 30.66 -2.69 16.81
N ILE A 22 30.37 -1.41 16.48
CA ILE A 22 28.99 -0.89 16.47
C ILE A 22 28.38 -0.77 15.06
N THR A 23 29.09 -1.04 13.97
CA THR A 23 28.50 -0.87 12.63
C THR A 23 27.86 -2.16 12.09
N THR A 24 26.78 -2.62 12.70
CA THR A 24 25.81 -3.45 11.96
C THR A 24 24.77 -2.50 11.37
N VAL A 25 25.01 -2.02 10.14
CA VAL A 25 23.91 -1.45 9.33
C VAL A 25 23.05 -2.65 8.94
N ALA A 26 21.90 -2.80 9.61
CA ALA A 26 20.90 -3.74 9.15
C ALA A 26 20.48 -3.27 7.75
N ALA A 27 20.73 -4.09 6.74
CA ALA A 27 20.19 -3.83 5.41
C ALA A 27 18.67 -3.80 5.54
N ASN A 28 18.05 -2.65 5.30
CA ASN A 28 16.62 -2.48 5.37
C ASN A 28 15.98 -3.16 4.15
N THR A 29 15.94 -4.49 4.14
CA THR A 29 15.13 -5.26 3.20
C THR A 29 13.69 -5.28 3.69
N SER A 30 13.11 -4.10 3.88
CA SER A 30 11.68 -3.99 4.17
C SER A 30 10.94 -4.45 2.92
N ALA A 31 10.26 -5.59 3.00
CA ALA A 31 9.21 -5.93 2.05
C ALA A 31 8.33 -4.68 1.83
N PRO A 32 7.74 -4.49 0.63
CA PRO A 32 6.83 -3.38 0.38
C PRO A 32 5.83 -3.29 1.52
N ASN A 33 5.78 -2.14 2.20
CA ASN A 33 4.84 -1.94 3.29
C ASN A 33 3.44 -1.80 2.66
N VAL A 34 2.74 -2.94 2.53
CA VAL A 34 1.42 -3.03 1.88
C VAL A 34 0.41 -2.12 2.58
N GLU A 35 0.52 -1.99 3.91
CA GLU A 35 -0.32 -1.07 4.70
C GLU A 35 -0.06 0.39 4.32
N ALA A 36 1.21 0.80 4.21
CA ALA A 36 1.56 2.14 3.77
C ALA A 36 1.07 2.42 2.33
N SER A 37 1.21 1.46 1.42
CA SER A 37 0.68 1.59 0.05
C SER A 37 -0.84 1.70 0.03
N GLY A 38 -1.54 0.87 0.81
CA GLY A 38 -3.00 0.94 0.93
C GLY A 38 -3.47 2.27 1.51
N ASN A 39 -2.79 2.77 2.54
CA ASN A 39 -3.08 4.06 3.17
C ASN A 39 -2.87 5.21 2.18
N TYR A 40 -1.77 5.18 1.43
CA TYR A 40 -1.49 6.16 0.39
C TYR A 40 -2.59 6.18 -0.69
N LEU A 41 -3.03 5.01 -1.17
CA LEU A 41 -4.14 4.92 -2.13
C LEU A 41 -5.47 5.41 -1.54
N ARG A 42 -5.67 5.28 -0.23
CA ARG A 42 -6.83 5.81 0.48
C ARG A 42 -6.78 7.34 0.60
N GLU A 43 -5.61 7.90 0.89
CA GLU A 43 -5.41 9.37 0.88
C GLU A 43 -5.69 9.96 -0.50
N LEU A 44 -5.35 9.24 -1.58
CA LEU A 44 -5.70 9.61 -2.95
C LEU A 44 -7.20 9.40 -3.29
N GLY A 45 -8.01 8.85 -2.37
CA GLY A 45 -9.43 8.57 -2.59
C GLY A 45 -9.71 7.36 -3.48
N LEU A 46 -8.69 6.61 -3.90
CA LEU A 46 -8.82 5.42 -4.75
C LEU A 46 -9.34 4.23 -3.93
N PHE A 47 -8.79 4.04 -2.73
CA PHE A 47 -9.24 3.05 -1.77
C PHE A 47 -10.18 3.70 -0.74
N LYS A 48 -11.43 3.24 -0.67
CA LYS A 48 -12.38 3.68 0.36
C LYS A 48 -12.49 2.70 1.53
N GLY A 49 -11.94 1.50 1.37
CA GLY A 49 -12.04 0.44 2.36
C GLY A 49 -13.46 -0.12 2.47
N TYR A 50 -13.67 -0.86 3.55
CA TYR A 50 -14.92 -1.47 3.93
C TYR A 50 -15.62 -0.72 5.06
N ASP A 51 -16.87 -1.06 5.31
CA ASP A 51 -17.67 -0.49 6.40
C ASP A 51 -17.07 -0.77 7.79
N ASP A 52 -16.28 -1.84 7.93
CA ASP A 52 -15.53 -2.17 9.16
C ASP A 52 -14.24 -1.34 9.35
N GLY A 53 -13.93 -0.45 8.41
CA GLY A 53 -12.75 0.41 8.42
C GLY A 53 -11.47 -0.23 7.86
N SER A 54 -11.51 -1.51 7.51
CA SER A 54 -10.38 -2.21 6.91
C SER A 54 -10.21 -1.83 5.43
N LEU A 55 -8.98 -2.00 4.92
CA LEU A 55 -8.70 -1.92 3.48
C LEU A 55 -8.73 -3.29 2.79
N GLY A 56 -8.92 -4.39 3.54
CA GLY A 56 -8.90 -5.75 3.01
C GLY A 56 -7.58 -6.17 2.36
N LEU A 57 -6.43 -5.68 2.84
CA LEU A 57 -5.13 -5.87 2.18
C LEU A 57 -4.61 -7.32 2.21
N GLU A 58 -5.12 -8.14 3.14
CA GLU A 58 -4.71 -9.55 3.31
C GLU A 58 -5.48 -10.53 2.41
N ARG A 59 -6.49 -10.06 1.67
CA ARG A 59 -7.29 -10.90 0.77
C ARG A 59 -7.06 -10.52 -0.68
N ASN A 60 -7.40 -11.44 -1.57
CA ASN A 60 -7.48 -11.14 -2.99
C ASN A 60 -8.61 -10.14 -3.26
N ILE A 61 -8.32 -9.14 -4.09
CA ILE A 61 -9.32 -8.21 -4.64
C ILE A 61 -10.34 -8.97 -5.50
N ILE A 62 -11.62 -8.59 -5.44
CA ILE A 62 -12.64 -9.16 -6.34
C ILE A 62 -12.82 -8.30 -7.60
N ARG A 63 -13.38 -8.87 -8.67
CA ARG A 63 -13.57 -8.19 -9.97
C ARG A 63 -14.29 -6.84 -9.86
N ALA A 64 -15.32 -6.75 -9.01
CA ALA A 64 -16.08 -5.52 -8.80
C ALA A 64 -15.24 -4.41 -8.13
N GLU A 65 -14.39 -4.77 -7.19
CA GLU A 65 -13.49 -3.83 -6.51
C GLU A 65 -12.38 -3.36 -7.45
N PHE A 66 -11.86 -4.26 -8.28
CA PHE A 66 -10.91 -3.91 -9.33
C PHE A 66 -11.54 -2.93 -10.34
N ALA A 67 -12.74 -3.20 -10.84
CA ALA A 67 -13.47 -2.30 -11.72
C ALA A 67 -13.66 -0.92 -11.07
N THR A 68 -14.08 -0.90 -9.79
CA THR A 68 -14.24 0.33 -9.01
C THR A 68 -12.93 1.12 -8.89
N LEU A 69 -11.81 0.43 -8.62
CA LEU A 69 -10.50 1.04 -8.52
C LEU A 69 -10.07 1.70 -9.84
N VAL A 70 -10.18 0.98 -10.96
CA VAL A 70 -9.77 1.52 -12.27
C VAL A 70 -10.64 2.70 -12.69
N VAL A 71 -11.95 2.62 -12.49
CA VAL A 71 -12.87 3.74 -12.79
C VAL A 71 -12.52 4.99 -11.96
N ARG A 72 -12.18 4.83 -10.67
CA ARG A 72 -11.69 5.95 -9.85
C ARG A 72 -10.37 6.52 -10.34
N MET A 73 -9.42 5.66 -10.74
CA MET A 73 -8.13 6.09 -11.31
C MET A 73 -8.31 6.91 -12.60
N LEU A 74 -9.35 6.63 -13.38
CA LEU A 74 -9.69 7.41 -14.58
C LEU A 74 -10.50 8.69 -14.28
N GLY A 75 -10.86 8.95 -13.02
CA GLY A 75 -11.67 10.11 -12.65
C GLY A 75 -13.16 9.99 -13.03
N LEU A 76 -13.63 8.77 -13.34
CA LEU A 76 -14.99 8.50 -13.83
C LEU A 76 -15.96 8.10 -12.72
N GLU A 77 -15.64 8.38 -11.46
CA GLU A 77 -16.46 7.96 -10.31
C GLU A 77 -17.87 8.56 -10.32
N GLU A 78 -18.03 9.83 -10.68
CA GLU A 78 -19.36 10.45 -10.76
C GLU A 78 -20.19 9.88 -11.91
N GLU A 79 -19.58 9.54 -13.04
CA GLU A 79 -20.27 8.85 -14.12
C GLU A 79 -20.75 7.47 -13.70
N ALA A 80 -19.91 6.71 -13.00
CA ALA A 80 -20.28 5.41 -12.46
C ALA A 80 -21.45 5.50 -11.48
N LYS A 81 -21.47 6.51 -10.59
CA LYS A 81 -22.61 6.76 -9.70
C LYS A 81 -23.91 7.06 -10.46
N ASN A 82 -23.82 7.78 -11.57
CA ASN A 82 -24.98 8.09 -12.43
C ASN A 82 -25.45 6.90 -13.26
N LYS A 83 -24.60 5.87 -13.44
CA LYS A 83 -24.89 4.64 -14.19
C LYS A 83 -25.22 3.43 -13.31
N MET A 84 -25.49 3.67 -12.03
CA MET A 84 -26.01 2.63 -11.13
C MET A 84 -27.32 2.06 -11.66
N GLY A 85 -27.47 0.73 -11.66
CA GLY A 85 -28.68 0.06 -12.11
C GLY A 85 -28.41 -1.19 -12.93
N GLU A 86 -29.29 -1.45 -13.90
CA GLU A 86 -29.18 -2.63 -14.77
C GLU A 86 -27.82 -2.70 -15.46
N THR A 87 -27.33 -3.93 -15.66
CA THR A 87 -26.06 -4.20 -16.32
C THR A 87 -26.27 -5.21 -17.45
N ILE A 88 -25.32 -5.29 -18.38
CA ILE A 88 -25.31 -6.32 -19.41
C ILE A 88 -24.95 -7.72 -18.87
N PHE A 89 -24.45 -7.79 -17.64
CA PHE A 89 -23.96 -9.02 -17.01
C PHE A 89 -25.06 -9.68 -16.20
N LYS A 90 -25.36 -10.95 -16.52
CA LYS A 90 -26.45 -11.70 -15.88
C LYS A 90 -26.20 -11.97 -14.40
N ASP A 91 -24.95 -12.02 -13.97
CA ASP A 91 -24.49 -12.28 -12.62
C ASP A 91 -24.32 -11.00 -11.78
N VAL A 92 -24.67 -9.84 -12.32
CA VAL A 92 -24.61 -8.56 -11.61
C VAL A 92 -26.02 -7.97 -11.48
N PRO A 93 -26.68 -8.15 -10.31
CA PRO A 93 -27.98 -7.55 -10.05
C PRO A 93 -27.94 -6.03 -10.13
N SER A 94 -29.04 -5.40 -10.55
CA SER A 94 -29.11 -3.93 -10.65
C SER A 94 -28.89 -3.21 -9.31
N SER A 95 -29.28 -3.86 -8.20
CA SER A 95 -29.09 -3.38 -6.83
C SER A 95 -27.69 -3.61 -6.27
N PHE A 96 -26.79 -4.27 -7.02
CA PHE A 96 -25.42 -4.50 -6.55
C PHE A 96 -24.67 -3.17 -6.45
N TRP A 97 -23.98 -2.91 -5.34
CA TRP A 97 -23.30 -1.63 -5.06
C TRP A 97 -22.31 -1.20 -6.14
N GLY A 98 -21.72 -2.18 -6.84
CA GLY A 98 -20.72 -1.95 -7.89
C GLY A 98 -21.30 -1.85 -9.30
N SER A 99 -22.63 -1.94 -9.49
CA SER A 99 -23.23 -2.07 -10.83
C SER A 99 -22.87 -0.91 -11.76
N GLY A 100 -22.90 0.32 -11.27
CA GLY A 100 -22.50 1.50 -12.05
C GLY A 100 -21.01 1.53 -12.40
N TYR A 101 -20.14 1.11 -11.48
CA TYR A 101 -18.70 0.99 -11.75
C TYR A 101 -18.40 -0.12 -12.78
N ILE A 102 -19.14 -1.22 -12.72
CA ILE A 102 -19.03 -2.32 -13.69
C ILE A 102 -19.51 -1.87 -15.08
N ASN A 103 -20.61 -1.12 -15.15
CA ASN A 103 -21.12 -0.57 -16.41
C ASN A 103 -20.08 0.32 -17.08
N VAL A 104 -19.54 1.31 -16.37
CA VAL A 104 -18.50 2.20 -16.90
C VAL A 104 -17.24 1.42 -17.29
N ALA A 105 -16.78 0.49 -16.44
CA ALA A 105 -15.60 -0.31 -16.76
C ALA A 105 -15.78 -1.15 -18.03
N SER A 106 -16.99 -1.65 -18.29
CA SER A 106 -17.30 -2.41 -19.50
C SER A 106 -17.33 -1.51 -20.75
N GLU A 107 -17.92 -0.31 -20.65
CA GLU A 107 -17.97 0.66 -21.74
C GLU A 107 -16.56 1.15 -22.15
N GLU A 108 -15.71 1.38 -21.15
CA GLU A 108 -14.29 1.74 -21.33
C GLU A 108 -13.40 0.54 -21.71
N LYS A 109 -13.98 -0.66 -21.87
CA LYS A 109 -13.30 -1.91 -22.26
C LYS A 109 -12.19 -2.33 -21.30
N LEU A 110 -12.39 -2.10 -20.01
CA LEU A 110 -11.48 -2.47 -18.94
C LEU A 110 -11.75 -3.88 -18.40
N ILE A 111 -12.96 -4.42 -18.64
CA ILE A 111 -13.43 -5.74 -18.18
C ILE A 111 -14.26 -6.47 -19.22
#